data_AF-A0A9X4JF27-F1
#
_entry.id   AF-A0A9X4JF27-F1
#
_cell.length_a   1.000
_cell.length_b   1.000
_cell.length_c   1.000
_cell.angle_alpha   90.00
_cell.angle_beta   90.00
_cell.angle_gamma   90.00
#
_symmetry.space_group_name_H-M   'P 1'
#
loop_
_entity.id
_entity.type
_entity.pdbx_description
1 polymer ?
#
loop_
_entity_poly.entity_id
_entity_poly.type
_entity_poly.pdbx_seq_one_letter_code
_entity_poly.pdbx_strand_id
1 'polypeptide(L)' 'MRKETADKTIRLKKHEAIELKELSFELTKASILNGHQKIYKESDIVHFLIEQGSKRITINKDGELVFKE' A
#
# COMPACT_ATOMS: atom_id res chain seq x y z
N MET A 1 18.10 -30.66 3.78
CA MET A 1 17.67 -29.42 4.48
C MET A 1 16.48 -28.83 3.73
N ARG A 2 15.28 -28.84 4.33
CA ARG A 2 14.16 -28.04 3.81
C ARG A 2 14.52 -26.57 4.08
N LYS A 3 14.66 -25.75 3.03
CA LYS A 3 14.80 -24.30 3.20
C LYS A 3 13.51 -23.81 3.87
N GLU A 4 13.60 -23.44 5.14
CA GLU A 4 12.55 -22.72 5.82
C GLU A 4 12.22 -21.48 4.99
N THR A 5 11.04 -21.47 4.38
CA THR A 5 10.49 -20.27 3.75
C THR A 5 10.07 -19.39 4.93
N ALA A 6 11.02 -18.68 5.52
CA ALA A 6 10.71 -17.72 6.56
C ALA A 6 9.74 -16.71 5.93
N ASP A 7 8.51 -16.64 6.46
CA ASP A 7 7.55 -15.59 6.15
C ASP A 7 8.22 -14.25 6.45
N LYS A 8 8.89 -13.69 5.44
CA LYS A 8 9.51 -12.38 5.55
C LYS A 8 8.36 -11.39 5.56
N THR A 9 8.01 -10.88 6.74
CA THR A 9 7.22 -9.67 6.84
C THR A 9 7.89 -8.61 5.96
N ILE A 10 7.18 -8.13 4.94
CA ILE A 10 7.69 -7.06 4.08
C ILE A 10 7.68 -5.80 4.93
N ARG A 11 8.87 -5.37 5.37
CA ARG A 11 9.05 -4.08 6.02
C ARG A 11 9.16 -3.01 4.95
N LEU A 12 8.35 -1.97 5.07
CA LEU A 12 8.49 -0.78 4.25
C LEU A 12 9.88 -0.17 4.44
N LYS A 13 10.44 0.34 3.36
CA LYS A 13 11.61 1.20 3.39
C LYS A 13 11.24 2.51 4.09
N LYS A 14 12.25 3.18 4.64
CA LYS A 14 12.05 4.43 5.39
C LYS A 14 11.28 5.49 4.60
N HIS A 15 11.56 5.64 3.30
CA HIS A 15 10.87 6.63 2.46
C HIS A 15 9.42 6.23 2.19
N GLU A 16 9.14 4.96 1.89
CA GLU A 16 7.77 4.44 1.68
C GLU A 16 6.89 4.71 2.91
N ALA A 17 7.43 4.51 4.12
CA ALA A 17 6.72 4.81 5.36
C ALA A 17 6.45 6.32 5.55
N ILE A 18 7.40 7.19 5.18
CA ILE A 18 7.24 8.65 5.25
C ILE A 18 6.14 9.10 4.28
N GLU A 19 6.17 8.62 3.04
CA GLU A 19 5.18 8.95 2.01
C GLU A 19 3.77 8.55 2.42
N LEU A 20 3.58 7.32 2.95
CA LEU A 20 2.28 6.89 3.45
C LEU A 20 1.78 7.73 4.62
N LYS A 21 2.68 8.13 5.53
CA LYS A 21 2.34 8.98 6.67
C LYS A 21 1.87 10.35 6.20
N GLU A 22 2.59 10.98 5.28
CA GLU A 22 2.23 12.27 4.69
C GLU A 22 0.87 12.21 4.00
N LEU A 23 0.63 11.20 3.16
CA LEU A 23 -0.66 11.00 2.49
C LEU A 23 -1.81 10.80 3.49
N SER A 24 -1.60 10.00 4.54
CA SER A 24 -2.63 9.77 5.55
C SER A 24 -2.98 11.04 6.35
N PHE A 25 -1.97 11.89 6.60
CA PHE A 25 -2.15 13.18 7.25
C PHE A 25 -2.91 14.16 6.36
N GLU A 26 -2.52 14.30 5.10
CA GLU A 26 -3.20 15.18 4.14
C GLU A 26 -4.66 14.79 3.93
N LEU A 27 -4.94 13.49 3.80
CA LEU A 27 -6.29 12.96 3.67
C LEU A 27 -7.13 13.23 4.92
N THR A 28 -6.55 13.05 6.11
CA THR A 28 -7.21 13.38 7.39
C THR A 28 -7.53 14.86 7.47
N LYS A 29 -6.57 15.73 7.13
CA LYS A 29 -6.76 17.18 7.12
C LYS A 29 -7.90 17.57 6.17
N ALA A 30 -7.89 17.06 4.94
CA ALA A 30 -8.94 17.32 3.96
C ALA A 30 -10.32 16.83 4.44
N SER A 31 -10.38 15.65 5.05
CA SER A 31 -11.61 15.10 5.63
C SER A 31 -12.21 16.01 6.70
N ILE A 32 -11.37 16.47 7.64
CA ILE A 32 -11.80 17.38 8.72
C ILE A 32 -12.27 18.72 8.16
N LEU A 33 -11.54 19.29 7.19
CA LEU A 33 -11.93 20.55 6.53
C LEU A 33 -13.27 20.44 5.79
N ASN A 34 -13.60 19.26 5.28
CA ASN A 34 -14.89 18.97 4.65
C ASN A 34 -16.00 18.60 5.68
N GLY A 35 -15.77 18.80 6.97
CA GLY A 35 -16.75 18.53 8.03
C GLY A 35 -16.87 17.06 8.43
N HIS A 36 -16.03 16.18 7.89
CA HIS A 36 -16.00 14.77 8.28
C HIS A 36 -15.01 14.52 9.42
N GLN A 37 -15.49 13.96 10.54
CA GLN A 37 -14.65 13.61 11.70
C GLN A 37 -13.96 12.24 11.53
N LYS A 38 -13.33 12.01 10.37
CA LYS A 38 -12.63 10.75 10.08
C LYS A 38 -11.12 10.96 10.03
N ILE A 39 -10.40 10.15 10.79
CA ILE A 39 -8.94 10.07 10.79
C ILE A 39 -8.53 8.88 9.93
N TYR A 40 -7.61 9.12 9.00
CA TYR A 40 -7.04 8.10 8.13
C TYR A 40 -5.64 7.71 8.60
N LYS A 41 -5.34 6.42 8.50
CA LYS A 41 -4.06 5.82 8.85
C LYS A 41 -3.31 5.37 7.60
N GLU A 42 -2.02 5.11 7.74
CA GLU A 42 -1.19 4.53 6.68
C GLU A 42 -1.80 3.25 6.08
N SER A 43 -2.43 2.42 6.93
CA SER A 43 -3.12 1.19 6.50
C SER A 43 -4.29 1.45 5.54
N ASP A 44 -5.00 2.58 5.68
CA ASP A 44 -6.10 2.93 4.78
C ASP A 44 -5.57 3.27 3.39
N ILE A 45 -4.41 3.97 3.34
CA ILE A 45 -3.72 4.29 2.10
C ILE A 45 -3.22 3.01 1.42
N VAL A 46 -2.58 2.12 2.17
CA VAL A 46 -2.13 0.82 1.65
C VAL A 46 -3.30 -0.01 1.13
N HIS A 47 -4.40 -0.06 1.87
CA HIS A 47 -5.60 -0.78 1.44
C HIS A 47 -6.12 -0.25 0.09
N PHE A 48 -6.24 1.07 -0.05
CA PHE A 48 -6.63 1.71 -1.30
C PHE A 48 -5.66 1.38 -2.44
N LEU A 49 -4.35 1.47 -2.21
CA LEU A 49 -3.34 1.13 -3.22
C LEU A 49 -3.42 -0.33 -3.67
N ILE A 50 -3.65 -1.27 -2.74
CA ILE A 50 -3.84 -2.68 -3.07
C ILE A 50 -5.10 -2.87 -3.89
N GLU A 51 -6.22 -2.23 -3.52
CA GLU A 51 -7.48 -2.36 -4.25
C GLU A 51 -7.35 -1.87 -5.70
N GLN A 52 -6.68 -0.73 -5.91
CA GLN A 52 -6.48 -0.15 -7.24
C GLN A 52 -5.39 -0.87 -8.04
N GLY A 53 -4.30 -1.26 -7.38
CA GLY A 53 -3.12 -1.87 -7.99
C GLY A 53 -3.29 -3.35 -8.32
N SER A 54 -3.94 -4.13 -7.44
CA SER A 54 -4.16 -5.57 -7.64
C SER A 54 -4.92 -5.88 -8.94
N LYS A 55 -5.86 -5.00 -9.32
CA LYS A 55 -6.62 -5.13 -10.56
C LYS A 55 -5.76 -4.92 -11.81
N ARG A 56 -4.63 -4.22 -11.67
CA ARG A 56 -3.73 -3.79 -12.75
C ARG A 56 -2.47 -4.64 -12.86
N ILE A 57 -2.24 -5.60 -11.96
CA ILE A 57 -1.08 -6.50 -12.02
C ILE A 57 -1.50 -7.89 -12.51
N THR A 58 -0.61 -8.57 -13.21
CA THR A 58 -0.73 -9.96 -13.63
C THR A 58 0.65 -10.64 -13.55
N ILE A 59 0.69 -11.94 -13.76
CA ILE A 59 1.93 -12.72 -13.83
C ILE A 59 2.20 -13.04 -15.31
N ASN A 60 3.40 -12.71 -15.80
CA ASN A 60 3.80 -13.03 -17.17
C ASN A 60 4.19 -14.51 -17.31
N LYS A 61 4.58 -14.93 -18.52
CA LYS A 61 4.97 -16.33 -18.80
C LYS A 61 6.24 -16.77 -18.07
N ASP A 62 7.08 -15.81 -17.69
CA ASP A 62 8.33 -16.03 -16.96
C ASP A 62 8.12 -16.08 -15.44
N GLY A 63 6.87 -15.90 -14.97
CA GLY A 63 6.53 -15.93 -13.55
C GLY A 63 6.77 -14.60 -12.83
N GLU A 64 6.96 -13.50 -13.56
CA GLU A 64 7.23 -12.18 -13.01
C GLU A 64 5.94 -11.35 -12.91
N LEU A 65 5.88 -10.48 -11.91
CA LEU A 65 4.79 -9.51 -11.76
C LEU A 65 4.93 -8.40 -12.81
N VAL A 66 3.90 -8.22 -13.63
CA VAL A 66 3.82 -7.17 -14.65
C VAL A 66 2.50 -6.41 -14.56
N PHE A 67 2.44 -5.21 -15.11
CA PHE A 67 1.16 -4.52 -15.28
C PHE A 67 0.39 -5.12 -16.45
N LYS A 68 -0.94 -5.19 -16.32
CA LYS A 68 -1.85 -5.50 -17.43
C LYS A 68 -1.77 -4.34 -18.43
N GLU A 69 -1.51 -4.67 -19.69
CA GLU A 69 -1.65 -3.74 -20.82
C GLU A 69 -3.11 -3.35 -21.04
#